data_AF-A0A4Q0YPV9-F1
#
_entry.id   AF-A0A4Q0YPV9-F1
#
_cell.length_a   1.000
_cell.length_b   1.000
_cell.length_c   1.000
_cell.angle_alpha   90.00
_cell.angle_beta   90.00
_cell.angle_gamma   90.00
#
_symmetry.space_group_name_H-M   'P 1'
#
loop_
_entity.id
_entity.type
_entity.pdbx_description
1 polymer ?
#
loop_
_entity_poly.entity_id
_entity_poly.type
_entity_poly.pdbx_seq_one_letter_code
_entity_poly.pdbx_strand_id
1 'polypeptide(L)'
;MDYFCFEQINSLKEPLAITFDDENFAYQIGRNLLKYRKIADINQQVMAEAFGVSIAQYRKYEKGEDCPKMHSVARWSIITGSPNTLLLSDTDYAQYVSIPEKVWELVPFLCALSHSSDLVFNSLFSLSREIVDVASEQEVFFGDVPDLSNILIDIESNYYVKVAKNMKLIRDCLELSQDSLSELLGISLSAYQQYEKQINSPRISFSFFARSHSILQLNSRWATTGKTEFSKFNLRRNHRISLMLPIINSSSRHQKVSIQEIFKSVSQSLINEQLDSEISKYESLKSN
;
A
#
# COMPACT_ATOMS: atom_id res chain seq x y z
N MET A 1 24.13 4.67 -0.34
CA MET A 1 23.00 4.39 -1.26
C MET A 1 21.87 4.04 -0.32
N ASP A 2 21.13 5.06 0.09
CA ASP A 2 20.34 5.04 1.32
C ASP A 2 18.94 4.54 0.99
N TYR A 3 18.59 3.37 1.51
CA TYR A 3 17.33 2.68 1.24
C TYR A 3 16.53 2.63 2.53
N PHE A 4 15.18 2.76 2.41
CA PHE A 4 14.20 2.49 3.48
C PHE A 4 14.79 2.72 4.88
N CYS A 5 14.91 3.97 5.35
CA CYS A 5 15.69 4.28 6.55
C CYS A 5 15.00 3.72 7.81
N PHE A 6 15.26 2.45 8.11
CA PHE A 6 15.34 2.01 9.50
C PHE A 6 16.40 2.81 10.27
N GLU A 7 17.27 3.60 9.62
CA GLU A 7 18.21 4.54 10.24
C GLU A 7 17.54 5.60 11.14
N GLN A 8 16.24 5.87 11.01
CA GLN A 8 15.50 6.76 11.92
C GLN A 8 14.75 6.03 13.03
N ILE A 9 14.70 4.69 12.99
CA ILE A 9 14.09 3.89 14.05
C ILE A 9 15.19 3.62 15.08
N ASN A 10 15.37 4.58 15.99
CA ASN A 10 16.33 4.47 17.08
C ASN A 10 15.94 3.40 18.12
N SER A 11 14.68 2.94 18.07
CA SER A 11 14.19 1.82 18.86
C SER A 11 12.97 1.19 18.20
N LEU A 12 12.98 -0.12 18.08
CA LEU A 12 11.78 -0.91 17.85
C LEU A 12 11.18 -1.30 19.20
N LYS A 13 9.85 -1.41 19.25
CA LYS A 13 9.19 -2.01 20.40
C LYS A 13 9.49 -3.51 20.42
N GLU A 14 9.41 -4.12 21.60
CA GLU A 14 9.51 -5.57 21.75
C GLU A 14 8.49 -6.28 20.83
N PRO A 15 8.88 -7.34 20.11
CA PRO A 15 7.95 -8.10 19.29
C PRO A 15 6.79 -8.66 20.10
N LEU A 16 5.61 -8.71 19.48
CA LEU A 16 4.43 -9.32 20.10
C LEU A 16 4.45 -10.84 19.90
N ALA A 17 4.31 -11.59 20.98
CA ALA A 17 4.14 -13.05 20.94
C ALA A 17 2.70 -13.42 20.55
N ILE A 18 2.40 -13.37 19.25
CA ILE A 18 1.07 -13.66 18.70
C ILE A 18 1.15 -14.77 17.67
N THR A 19 0.25 -15.74 17.76
CA THR A 19 0.05 -16.78 16.75
C THR A 19 -1.13 -16.42 15.86
N PHE A 20 -0.92 -16.47 14.54
CA PHE A 20 -1.98 -16.23 13.56
C PHE A 20 -2.41 -17.54 12.89
N ASP A 21 -3.73 -17.72 12.77
CA ASP A 21 -4.32 -18.73 11.91
C ASP A 21 -4.50 -18.14 10.50
N ASP A 22 -3.71 -18.62 9.56
CA ASP A 22 -3.74 -18.15 8.17
C ASP A 22 -4.70 -18.96 7.28
N GLU A 23 -5.44 -19.95 7.81
CA GLU A 23 -6.34 -20.79 7.02
C GLU A 23 -7.33 -19.98 6.17
N ASN A 24 -7.84 -18.86 6.72
CA ASN A 24 -8.80 -17.99 6.05
C ASN A 24 -8.19 -16.70 5.48
N PHE A 25 -6.86 -16.51 5.59
CA PHE A 25 -6.24 -15.24 5.20
C PHE A 25 -6.45 -14.94 3.71
N ALA A 26 -6.14 -15.90 2.83
CA ALA A 26 -6.30 -15.72 1.39
C ALA A 26 -7.76 -15.43 1.00
N TYR A 27 -8.72 -16.09 1.64
CA TYR A 27 -10.15 -15.85 1.44
C TYR A 27 -10.55 -14.41 1.80
N GLN A 28 -10.13 -13.91 2.97
CA GLN A 28 -10.43 -12.53 3.37
C GLN A 28 -9.76 -11.49 2.47
N ILE A 29 -8.50 -11.73 2.05
CA ILE A 29 -7.85 -10.88 1.03
C ILE A 29 -8.69 -10.86 -0.26
N GLY A 30 -9.17 -12.01 -0.73
CA GLY A 30 -10.02 -12.11 -1.92
C GLY A 30 -11.33 -11.31 -1.79
N ARG A 31 -11.99 -11.42 -0.64
CA ARG A 31 -13.19 -10.62 -0.30
C ARG A 31 -12.91 -9.11 -0.33
N ASN A 32 -11.76 -8.70 0.20
CA ASN A 32 -11.34 -7.31 0.22
C ASN A 32 -11.00 -6.78 -1.18
N LEU A 33 -10.38 -7.60 -2.03
CA LEU A 33 -10.13 -7.26 -3.44
C LEU A 33 -11.44 -7.07 -4.20
N LEU A 34 -12.40 -7.99 -4.03
CA LEU A 34 -13.74 -7.87 -4.62
C LEU A 34 -14.44 -6.60 -4.14
N LYS A 35 -14.42 -6.33 -2.83
CA LYS A 35 -15.05 -5.16 -2.21
C LYS A 35 -14.43 -3.86 -2.73
N TYR A 36 -13.11 -3.77 -2.73
CA TYR A 36 -12.36 -2.66 -3.31
C TYR A 36 -12.80 -2.41 -4.75
N ARG A 37 -12.73 -3.46 -5.58
CA ARG A 37 -13.05 -3.40 -7.00
C ARG A 37 -14.48 -2.90 -7.26
N LYS A 38 -15.44 -3.35 -6.46
CA LYS A 38 -16.85 -2.94 -6.57
C LYS A 38 -17.06 -1.48 -6.18
N ILE A 39 -16.39 -0.99 -5.13
CA ILE A 39 -16.50 0.42 -4.70
C ILE A 39 -15.79 1.35 -5.71
N ALA A 40 -14.62 0.94 -6.20
CA ALA A 40 -13.86 1.67 -7.20
C ALA A 40 -14.47 1.61 -8.61
N ASP A 41 -15.50 0.77 -8.83
CA ASP A 41 -16.16 0.58 -10.12
C ASP A 41 -15.20 0.17 -11.25
N ILE A 42 -14.26 -0.71 -10.92
CA ILE A 42 -13.27 -1.23 -11.87
C ILE A 42 -13.53 -2.70 -12.22
N ASN A 43 -13.17 -3.11 -13.42
CA ASN A 43 -13.32 -4.50 -13.87
C ASN A 43 -12.13 -5.36 -13.41
N GLN A 44 -12.25 -6.69 -13.52
CA GLN A 44 -11.19 -7.61 -13.09
C GLN A 44 -9.93 -7.53 -13.96
N GLN A 45 -10.05 -7.11 -15.22
CA GLN A 45 -8.91 -6.98 -16.14
C GLN A 45 -7.98 -5.85 -15.71
N VAL A 46 -8.54 -4.67 -15.43
CA VAL A 46 -7.79 -3.51 -14.89
C VAL A 46 -7.11 -3.87 -13.56
N MET A 47 -7.79 -4.63 -12.70
CA MET A 47 -7.17 -5.11 -11.46
C MET A 47 -6.02 -6.09 -11.72
N ALA A 48 -6.16 -7.02 -12.66
CA ALA A 48 -5.08 -7.95 -13.01
C ALA A 48 -3.84 -7.20 -13.52
N GLU A 49 -4.03 -6.18 -14.35
CA GLU A 49 -2.97 -5.28 -14.85
C GLU A 49 -2.31 -4.48 -13.72
N ALA A 50 -3.11 -3.93 -12.80
CA ALA A 50 -2.62 -3.23 -11.62
C ALA A 50 -1.76 -4.12 -10.72
N PHE A 51 -2.08 -5.42 -10.64
CA PHE A 51 -1.27 -6.41 -9.91
C PHE A 51 -0.06 -6.92 -10.70
N GLY A 52 -0.01 -6.70 -12.02
CA GLY A 52 1.01 -7.27 -12.90
C GLY A 52 0.87 -8.80 -13.06
N VAL A 53 -0.35 -9.32 -13.09
CA VAL A 53 -0.62 -10.76 -13.20
C VAL A 53 -1.63 -11.06 -14.31
N SER A 54 -1.76 -12.33 -14.69
CA SER A 54 -2.81 -12.74 -15.64
C SER A 54 -4.21 -12.60 -15.01
N ILE A 55 -5.22 -12.37 -15.84
CA ILE A 55 -6.63 -12.35 -15.41
C ILE A 55 -7.04 -13.64 -14.69
N ALA A 56 -6.52 -14.79 -15.13
CA ALA A 56 -6.77 -16.07 -14.48
C ALA A 56 -6.20 -16.11 -13.05
N GLN A 57 -4.99 -15.59 -12.87
CA GLN A 57 -4.38 -15.51 -11.55
C GLN A 57 -5.10 -14.52 -10.63
N TYR A 58 -5.49 -13.35 -11.15
CA TYR A 58 -6.27 -12.39 -10.37
C TYR A 58 -7.63 -12.96 -9.93
N ARG A 59 -8.30 -13.74 -10.79
CA ARG A 59 -9.53 -14.45 -10.41
C ARG A 59 -9.32 -15.45 -9.26
N LYS A 60 -8.17 -16.12 -9.20
CA LYS A 60 -7.82 -16.98 -8.04
C LYS A 60 -7.68 -16.16 -6.76
N TYR A 61 -7.01 -15.00 -6.83
CA TYR A 61 -6.90 -14.09 -5.68
C TYR A 61 -8.26 -13.63 -5.18
N GLU A 62 -9.15 -13.15 -6.07
CA GLU A 62 -10.48 -12.65 -5.68
C GLU A 62 -11.38 -13.73 -5.06
N LYS A 63 -11.19 -15.00 -5.46
CA LYS A 63 -11.87 -16.16 -4.86
C LYS A 63 -11.23 -16.66 -3.57
N GLY A 64 -10.02 -16.21 -3.25
CA GLY A 64 -9.24 -16.73 -2.12
C GLY A 64 -8.57 -18.09 -2.37
N GLU A 65 -8.50 -18.53 -3.62
CA GLU A 65 -7.83 -19.79 -4.00
C GLU A 65 -6.30 -19.67 -3.94
N ASP A 66 -5.77 -18.44 -3.96
CA ASP A 66 -4.34 -18.13 -3.82
C ASP A 66 -4.16 -16.76 -3.13
N CYS A 67 -3.01 -16.54 -2.49
CA CYS A 67 -2.67 -15.27 -1.85
C CYS A 67 -1.75 -14.44 -2.77
N PRO A 68 -2.05 -13.14 -2.98
CA PRO A 68 -1.16 -12.24 -3.69
C PRO A 68 0.27 -12.23 -3.12
N LYS A 69 1.24 -11.97 -3.99
CA LYS A 69 2.63 -11.73 -3.58
C LYS A 69 2.82 -10.27 -3.18
N MET A 70 3.78 -10.00 -2.28
CA MET A 70 4.01 -8.65 -1.76
C MET A 70 4.29 -7.61 -2.85
N HIS A 71 5.15 -7.93 -3.83
CA HIS A 71 5.43 -7.01 -4.94
C HIS A 71 4.19 -6.69 -5.79
N SER A 72 3.30 -7.66 -6.02
CA SER A 72 2.07 -7.47 -6.79
C SER A 72 1.09 -6.56 -6.04
N VAL A 73 1.01 -6.70 -4.71
CA VAL A 73 0.23 -5.77 -3.86
C VAL A 73 0.86 -4.39 -3.83
N ALA A 74 2.19 -4.29 -3.74
CA ALA A 74 2.91 -3.03 -3.82
C ALA A 74 2.64 -2.33 -5.16
N ARG A 75 2.69 -3.06 -6.27
CA ARG A 75 2.33 -2.56 -7.60
C ARG A 75 0.89 -2.03 -7.60
N TRP A 76 -0.08 -2.85 -7.20
CA TRP A 76 -1.50 -2.46 -7.12
C TRP A 76 -1.71 -1.18 -6.30
N SER A 77 -1.01 -1.04 -5.18
CA SER A 77 -1.07 0.12 -4.29
C SER A 77 -0.53 1.40 -4.91
N ILE A 78 0.52 1.29 -5.73
CA ILE A 78 0.99 2.42 -6.54
C ILE A 78 -0.06 2.76 -7.60
N ILE A 79 -0.48 1.81 -8.43
CA ILE A 79 -1.43 2.07 -9.52
C ILE A 79 -2.73 2.69 -9.02
N THR A 80 -3.32 2.10 -7.99
CA THR A 80 -4.64 2.50 -7.50
C THR A 80 -4.59 3.64 -6.48
N GLY A 81 -3.40 4.03 -6.02
CA GLY A 81 -3.24 4.94 -4.89
C GLY A 81 -3.72 4.37 -3.55
N SER A 82 -4.03 3.08 -3.45
CA SER A 82 -4.60 2.51 -2.22
C SER A 82 -3.52 1.93 -1.32
N PRO A 83 -3.53 2.17 0.01
CA PRO A 83 -2.52 1.60 0.88
C PRO A 83 -2.65 0.08 0.99
N ASN A 84 -1.52 -0.64 1.03
CA ASN A 84 -1.49 -2.11 1.13
C ASN A 84 -2.30 -2.62 2.33
N THR A 85 -2.26 -1.86 3.45
CA THR A 85 -2.98 -2.18 4.69
C THR A 85 -4.49 -2.21 4.51
N LEU A 86 -5.05 -1.56 3.49
CA LEU A 86 -6.47 -1.64 3.17
C LEU A 86 -6.91 -3.08 2.90
N LEU A 87 -6.06 -3.89 2.27
CA LEU A 87 -6.37 -5.30 2.01
C LEU A 87 -6.36 -6.15 3.29
N LEU A 88 -5.82 -5.66 4.40
CA LEU A 88 -5.83 -6.34 5.69
C LEU A 88 -7.09 -6.01 6.51
N SER A 89 -7.99 -5.17 6.01
CA SER A 89 -9.29 -4.92 6.65
C SER A 89 -10.04 -6.24 6.85
N ASP A 90 -10.86 -6.37 7.89
CA ASP A 90 -11.66 -7.60 8.10
C ASP A 90 -10.81 -8.90 8.25
N THR A 91 -9.51 -8.79 8.50
CA THR A 91 -8.60 -9.91 8.87
C THR A 91 -8.18 -9.79 10.34
N ASP A 92 -7.65 -10.87 10.92
CA ASP A 92 -7.12 -10.86 12.30
C ASP A 92 -5.93 -9.90 12.48
N TYR A 93 -5.29 -9.53 11.38
CA TYR A 93 -4.19 -8.56 11.36
C TYR A 93 -4.67 -7.11 11.49
N ALA A 94 -5.95 -6.81 11.22
CA ALA A 94 -6.47 -5.45 11.12
C ALA A 94 -6.24 -4.62 12.40
N GLN A 95 -6.29 -5.26 13.56
CA GLN A 95 -6.08 -4.60 14.86
C GLN A 95 -4.63 -4.17 15.12
N TYR A 96 -3.67 -4.75 14.39
CA TYR A 96 -2.24 -4.48 14.57
C TYR A 96 -1.65 -3.56 13.50
N VAL A 97 -2.46 -3.20 12.50
CA VAL A 97 -2.09 -2.24 11.47
C VAL A 97 -2.96 -1.00 11.57
N SER A 98 -2.38 0.17 11.30
CA SER A 98 -3.12 1.44 11.35
C SER A 98 -4.08 1.56 10.16
N ILE A 99 -5.25 0.94 10.26
CA ILE A 99 -6.35 1.05 9.29
C ILE A 99 -7.39 2.02 9.86
N PRO A 100 -7.75 3.10 9.15
CA PRO A 100 -8.83 3.98 9.57
C PRO A 100 -10.14 3.24 9.78
N GLU A 101 -10.92 3.64 10.79
CA GLU A 101 -12.30 3.20 10.88
C GLU A 101 -13.05 3.60 9.59
N LYS A 102 -13.92 2.72 9.08
CA LYS A 102 -14.64 2.94 7.81
C LYS A 102 -13.72 3.20 6.61
N VAL A 103 -12.52 2.60 6.58
CA VAL A 103 -11.55 2.71 5.46
C VAL A 103 -12.16 2.52 4.08
N TRP A 104 -13.21 1.69 3.97
CA TRP A 104 -13.91 1.44 2.71
C TRP A 104 -14.63 2.68 2.15
N GLU A 105 -15.04 3.62 3.00
CA GLU A 105 -15.58 4.92 2.57
C GLU A 105 -14.51 5.80 1.92
N LEU A 106 -13.23 5.54 2.18
CA LEU A 106 -12.12 6.30 1.59
C LEU A 106 -11.81 5.89 0.16
N VAL A 107 -12.20 4.68 -0.27
CA VAL A 107 -11.83 4.12 -1.58
C VAL A 107 -12.08 5.08 -2.76
N PRO A 108 -13.24 5.78 -2.85
CA PRO A 108 -13.49 6.72 -3.94
C PRO A 108 -12.52 7.91 -4.01
N PHE A 109 -11.81 8.19 -2.91
CA PHE A 109 -10.90 9.33 -2.80
C PHE A 109 -9.44 8.94 -3.01
N LEU A 110 -9.06 7.69 -2.68
CA LEU A 110 -7.65 7.26 -2.55
C LEU A 110 -6.79 7.53 -3.79
N CYS A 111 -7.34 7.30 -4.98
CA CYS A 111 -6.63 7.54 -6.23
C CYS A 111 -6.28 9.03 -6.39
N ALA A 112 -7.28 9.91 -6.37
CA ALA A 112 -7.07 11.35 -6.46
C ALA A 112 -6.16 11.86 -5.33
N LEU A 113 -6.30 11.37 -4.09
CA LEU A 113 -5.41 11.76 -2.98
C LEU A 113 -3.95 11.39 -3.25
N SER A 114 -3.69 10.24 -3.85
CA SER A 114 -2.33 9.76 -4.06
C SER A 114 -1.65 10.36 -5.28
N HIS A 115 -2.41 10.54 -6.36
CA HIS A 115 -1.86 10.82 -7.70
C HIS A 115 -1.98 12.26 -8.13
N SER A 116 -2.91 13.04 -7.57
CA SER A 116 -3.06 14.44 -7.95
C SER A 116 -1.79 15.26 -7.68
N SER A 117 -1.55 16.27 -8.52
CA SER A 117 -0.55 17.31 -8.23
C SER A 117 -0.91 18.04 -6.92
N ASP A 118 0.04 18.76 -6.33
CA ASP A 118 -0.24 19.52 -5.11
C ASP A 118 -1.27 20.61 -5.32
N LEU A 119 -1.25 21.27 -6.49
CA LEU A 119 -2.26 22.25 -6.87
C LEU A 119 -3.66 21.64 -6.89
N VAL A 120 -3.83 20.49 -7.55
CA VAL A 120 -5.13 19.79 -7.63
C VAL A 120 -5.55 19.29 -6.25
N PHE A 121 -4.64 18.71 -5.47
CA PHE A 121 -4.93 18.26 -4.11
C PHE A 121 -5.39 19.42 -3.21
N ASN A 122 -4.67 20.55 -3.19
CA ASN A 122 -5.04 21.72 -2.39
C ASN A 122 -6.40 22.29 -2.82
N SER A 123 -6.70 22.26 -4.12
CA SER A 123 -8.01 22.69 -4.63
C SER A 123 -9.14 21.78 -4.15
N LEU A 124 -8.95 20.45 -4.24
CA LEU A 124 -9.89 19.46 -3.73
C LEU A 124 -10.06 19.54 -2.21
N PHE A 125 -8.96 19.73 -1.48
CA PHE A 125 -8.94 19.87 -0.03
C PHE A 125 -9.74 21.11 0.41
N SER A 126 -9.43 22.28 -0.16
CA SER A 126 -10.15 23.53 0.12
C SER A 126 -11.63 23.44 -0.19
N LEU A 127 -11.99 22.89 -1.36
CA LEU A 127 -13.40 22.69 -1.73
C LEU A 127 -14.12 21.73 -0.77
N SER A 128 -13.45 20.65 -0.35
CA SER A 128 -14.02 19.70 0.61
C SER A 128 -14.27 20.35 1.96
N ARG A 129 -13.37 21.23 2.42
CA ARG A 129 -13.55 21.99 3.67
C ARG A 129 -14.72 22.96 3.59
N GLU A 130 -14.85 23.66 2.47
CA GLU A 130 -15.96 24.57 2.23
C GLU A 130 -17.30 23.84 2.28
N ILE A 131 -17.40 22.66 1.64
CA ILE A 131 -18.61 21.82 1.67
C ILE A 131 -19.01 21.42 3.10
N VAL A 132 -18.04 21.25 4.00
CA VAL A 132 -18.24 20.79 5.38
C VAL A 132 -18.25 21.92 6.40
N ASP A 133 -18.06 23.18 5.96
CA ASP A 133 -18.00 24.38 6.81
C ASP A 133 -16.92 24.30 7.91
N VAL A 134 -15.70 23.87 7.54
CA VAL A 134 -14.58 23.70 8.49
C VAL A 134 -13.39 24.58 8.12
N ALA A 135 -13.23 25.75 8.75
CA ALA A 135 -11.97 26.51 8.96
C ALA A 135 -11.03 26.70 7.74
N SER A 136 -9.97 27.50 7.78
CA SER A 136 -8.83 27.28 6.85
C SER A 136 -7.57 27.82 7.48
N GLU A 137 -6.53 27.00 7.59
CA GLU A 137 -5.28 27.46 8.21
C GLU A 137 -3.99 26.97 7.54
N GLN A 138 -4.01 26.10 6.52
CA GLN A 138 -2.74 25.72 5.87
C GLN A 138 -2.91 25.16 4.45
N GLU A 139 -2.17 25.74 3.51
CA GLU A 139 -1.84 25.09 2.24
C GLU A 139 -0.85 23.95 2.50
N VAL A 140 -1.01 22.88 1.74
CA VAL A 140 -0.23 21.66 1.90
C VAL A 140 0.72 21.55 0.72
N PHE A 141 2.01 21.72 0.98
CA PHE A 141 3.05 21.54 -0.02
C PHE A 141 3.84 20.28 0.27
N PHE A 142 3.89 19.41 -0.72
CA PHE A 142 4.87 18.36 -0.82
C PHE A 142 5.97 18.82 -1.77
N GLY A 143 7.20 18.36 -1.53
CA GLY A 143 8.31 18.64 -2.44
C GLY A 143 8.14 17.91 -3.78
N ASP A 144 9.13 17.12 -4.15
CA ASP A 144 9.12 16.42 -5.43
C ASP A 144 7.96 15.42 -5.54
N VAL A 145 7.19 15.52 -6.63
CA VAL A 145 6.19 14.52 -7.02
C VAL A 145 6.91 13.23 -7.41
N PRO A 146 6.57 12.08 -6.79
CA PRO A 146 7.27 10.84 -7.09
C PRO A 146 7.10 10.39 -8.53
N ASP A 147 8.16 9.90 -9.15
CA ASP A 147 8.09 9.32 -10.50
C ASP A 147 7.57 7.88 -10.44
N LEU A 148 6.27 7.71 -10.74
CA LEU A 148 5.58 6.43 -10.67
C LEU A 148 6.21 5.37 -11.60
N SER A 149 6.73 5.76 -12.77
CA SER A 149 7.40 4.83 -13.67
C SER A 149 8.67 4.26 -13.04
N ASN A 150 9.48 5.12 -12.41
CA ASN A 150 10.67 4.68 -11.68
C ASN A 150 10.33 3.77 -10.50
N ILE A 151 9.24 4.07 -9.78
CA ILE A 151 8.77 3.21 -8.68
C ILE A 151 8.46 1.81 -9.18
N LEU A 152 7.75 1.69 -10.30
CA LEU A 152 7.30 0.41 -10.81
C LEU A 152 8.44 -0.44 -11.38
N ILE A 153 9.36 0.17 -12.11
CA ILE A 153 10.58 -0.49 -12.57
C ILE A 153 11.37 -1.02 -11.38
N ASP A 154 11.46 -0.22 -10.31
CA ASP A 154 12.16 -0.59 -9.10
C ASP A 154 11.44 -1.70 -8.31
N ILE A 155 10.10 -1.71 -8.28
CA ILE A 155 9.33 -2.81 -7.71
C ILE A 155 9.63 -4.12 -8.48
N GLU A 156 9.65 -4.07 -9.81
CA GLU A 156 9.90 -5.28 -10.59
C GLU A 156 11.33 -5.79 -10.43
N SER A 157 12.31 -4.89 -10.34
CA SER A 157 13.73 -5.22 -10.40
C SER A 157 14.37 -5.47 -9.03
N ASN A 158 13.95 -4.72 -8.01
CA ASN A 158 14.70 -4.60 -6.74
C ASN A 158 13.84 -4.80 -5.49
N TYR A 159 12.53 -5.04 -5.60
CA TYR A 159 11.63 -5.05 -4.44
C TYR A 159 12.09 -6.03 -3.36
N TYR A 160 12.36 -7.29 -3.72
CA TYR A 160 12.74 -8.30 -2.71
C TYR A 160 14.16 -8.11 -2.20
N VAL A 161 15.07 -7.55 -3.00
CA VAL A 161 16.39 -7.14 -2.52
C VAL A 161 16.25 -6.11 -1.39
N LYS A 162 15.30 -5.18 -1.51
CA LYS A 162 15.04 -4.17 -0.48
C LYS A 162 14.32 -4.76 0.74
N VAL A 163 13.35 -5.65 0.53
CA VAL A 163 12.69 -6.39 1.62
C VAL A 163 13.71 -7.19 2.43
N ALA A 164 14.62 -7.92 1.76
CA ALA A 164 15.68 -8.69 2.40
C ALA A 164 16.61 -7.82 3.26
N LYS A 165 17.04 -6.66 2.72
CA LYS A 165 17.85 -5.70 3.48
C LYS A 165 17.11 -5.19 4.73
N ASN A 166 15.82 -4.86 4.60
CA ASN A 166 15.02 -4.41 5.73
C ASN A 166 14.84 -5.50 6.80
N MET A 167 14.59 -6.75 6.37
CA MET A 167 14.51 -7.89 7.29
C MET A 167 15.78 -8.03 8.11
N LYS A 168 16.95 -7.98 7.46
CA LYS A 168 18.24 -8.02 8.13
C LYS A 168 18.42 -6.86 9.12
N LEU A 169 18.13 -5.64 8.69
CA LEU A 169 18.27 -4.45 9.54
C LEU A 169 17.37 -4.51 10.78
N ILE A 170 16.11 -4.92 10.62
CA ILE A 170 15.18 -5.10 11.74
C ILE A 170 15.71 -6.16 12.70
N ARG A 171 16.14 -7.31 12.16
CA ARG A 171 16.67 -8.42 12.94
C ARG A 171 17.90 -8.01 13.75
N ASP A 172 18.84 -7.33 13.11
CA ASP A 172 20.08 -6.84 13.74
C ASP A 172 19.75 -5.77 14.82
N CYS A 173 18.76 -4.89 14.58
CA CYS A 173 18.29 -3.90 15.55
C CYS A 173 17.60 -4.50 16.78
N LEU A 174 16.92 -5.64 16.62
CA LEU A 174 16.28 -6.40 17.70
C LEU A 174 17.24 -7.39 18.37
N GLU A 175 18.51 -7.46 17.92
CA GLU A 175 19.51 -8.42 18.40
C GLU A 175 19.06 -9.89 18.30
N LEU A 176 18.25 -10.21 17.29
CA LEU A 176 17.70 -11.55 17.08
C LEU A 176 18.55 -12.39 16.12
N SER A 177 18.59 -13.70 16.37
CA SER A 177 19.09 -14.66 15.37
C SER A 177 18.06 -14.86 14.24
N GLN A 178 18.48 -15.40 13.10
CA GLN A 178 17.54 -15.76 12.02
C GLN A 178 16.54 -16.83 12.48
N ASP A 179 16.97 -17.74 13.35
CA ASP A 179 16.13 -18.78 13.94
C ASP A 179 15.03 -18.18 14.81
N SER A 180 15.43 -17.35 15.79
CA SER A 180 14.50 -16.67 16.70
C SER A 180 13.48 -15.80 15.97
N LEU A 181 13.92 -15.04 14.94
CA LEU A 181 12.98 -14.22 14.16
C LEU A 181 12.08 -15.08 13.26
N SER A 182 12.55 -16.21 12.74
CA SER A 182 11.71 -17.12 11.96
C SER A 182 10.63 -17.77 12.82
N GLU A 183 10.97 -18.17 14.04
CA GLU A 183 10.04 -18.71 15.04
C GLU A 183 8.99 -17.66 15.43
N LEU A 184 9.43 -16.42 15.73
CA LEU A 184 8.52 -15.30 16.01
C LEU A 184 7.53 -15.07 14.86
N LEU A 185 7.99 -15.08 13.61
CA LEU A 185 7.13 -14.87 12.44
C LEU A 185 6.28 -16.10 12.09
N GLY A 186 6.50 -17.25 12.75
CA GLY A 186 5.81 -18.50 12.49
C GLY A 186 6.07 -19.02 11.07
N ILE A 187 7.31 -18.88 10.57
CA ILE A 187 7.74 -19.44 9.28
C ILE A 187 8.97 -20.33 9.49
N SER A 188 9.25 -21.23 8.54
CA SER A 188 10.46 -22.06 8.65
C SER A 188 11.73 -21.21 8.58
N LEU A 189 12.76 -21.62 9.32
CA LEU A 189 14.10 -21.03 9.22
C LEU A 189 14.60 -21.01 7.78
N SER A 190 14.36 -22.10 7.03
CA SER A 190 14.75 -22.17 5.61
C SER A 190 14.06 -21.12 4.75
N ALA A 191 12.76 -20.85 4.96
CA ALA A 191 12.04 -19.82 4.23
C ALA A 191 12.56 -18.43 4.60
N TYR A 192 12.73 -18.16 5.89
CA TYR A 192 13.30 -16.90 6.39
C TYR A 192 14.70 -16.64 5.80
N GLN A 193 15.58 -17.64 5.82
CA GLN A 193 16.92 -17.55 5.23
C GLN A 193 16.87 -17.23 3.73
N GLN A 194 15.91 -17.79 2.98
CA GLN A 194 15.74 -17.44 1.57
C GLN A 194 15.23 -16.01 1.40
N TYR A 195 14.32 -15.54 2.26
CA TYR A 195 13.75 -14.20 2.20
C TYR A 195 14.78 -13.11 2.54
N GLU A 196 15.73 -13.39 3.44
CA GLU A 196 16.80 -12.43 3.79
C GLU A 196 17.97 -12.42 2.78
N LYS A 197 17.99 -13.31 1.77
CA LYS A 197 18.98 -13.21 0.70
C LYS A 197 18.68 -12.00 -0.18
N GLN A 198 19.71 -11.22 -0.50
CA GLN A 198 19.61 -10.02 -1.35
C GLN A 198 19.51 -10.36 -2.84
N ILE A 199 18.59 -11.23 -3.19
CA ILE A 199 18.24 -11.62 -4.55
C ILE A 199 16.75 -11.34 -4.76
N ASN A 200 16.34 -11.05 -6.00
CA ASN A 200 14.95 -10.69 -6.30
C ASN A 200 13.99 -11.92 -6.36
N SER A 201 14.33 -12.97 -5.63
CA SER A 201 13.66 -14.26 -5.54
C SER A 201 14.08 -14.92 -4.21
N PRO A 202 13.20 -15.63 -3.49
CA PRO A 202 11.85 -16.03 -3.86
C PRO A 202 10.83 -14.89 -3.77
N ARG A 203 9.71 -15.05 -4.49
CA ARG A 203 8.56 -14.15 -4.39
C ARG A 203 7.80 -14.43 -3.09
N ILE A 204 7.71 -13.45 -2.20
CA ILE A 204 7.14 -13.59 -0.84
C ILE A 204 5.63 -13.36 -0.86
N SER A 205 4.87 -14.18 -0.11
CA SER A 205 3.42 -14.04 0.10
C SER A 205 3.07 -12.74 0.85
N PHE A 206 1.93 -12.13 0.53
CA PHE A 206 1.44 -10.96 1.27
C PHE A 206 1.11 -11.24 2.75
N SER A 207 0.85 -12.49 3.14
CA SER A 207 0.71 -12.86 4.55
C SER A 207 1.97 -12.54 5.37
N PHE A 208 3.16 -12.65 4.78
CA PHE A 208 4.41 -12.26 5.44
C PHE A 208 4.45 -10.76 5.78
N PHE A 209 3.93 -9.90 4.89
CA PHE A 209 3.79 -8.47 5.17
C PHE A 209 2.89 -8.25 6.39
N ALA A 210 1.73 -8.92 6.44
CA ALA A 210 0.77 -8.79 7.53
C ALA A 210 1.36 -9.25 8.87
N ARG A 211 1.99 -10.44 8.89
CA ARG A 211 2.67 -11.02 10.06
C ARG A 211 3.77 -10.11 10.58
N SER A 212 4.71 -9.74 9.71
CA SER A 212 5.85 -8.90 10.11
C SER A 212 5.41 -7.54 10.64
N HIS A 213 4.39 -6.90 10.04
CA HIS A 213 3.89 -5.63 10.55
C HIS A 213 3.25 -5.75 11.93
N SER A 214 2.52 -6.84 12.16
CA SER A 214 1.78 -7.05 13.40
C SER A 214 2.70 -7.43 14.55
N ILE A 215 3.59 -8.41 14.31
CA ILE A 215 4.52 -8.95 15.31
C ILE A 215 5.60 -7.93 15.65
N LEU A 216 6.17 -7.26 14.64
CA LEU A 216 7.28 -6.31 14.83
C LEU A 216 6.78 -4.86 15.05
N GLN A 217 5.47 -4.66 15.18
CA GLN A 217 4.81 -3.38 15.47
C GLN A 217 5.26 -2.23 14.53
N LEU A 218 5.36 -2.50 13.24
CA LEU A 218 6.00 -1.58 12.30
C LEU A 218 5.10 -0.41 11.87
N ASN A 219 3.79 -0.42 12.15
CA ASN A 219 2.86 0.70 11.85
C ASN A 219 3.05 1.33 10.45
N SER A 220 3.21 0.52 9.41
CA SER A 220 3.50 0.93 8.01
C SER A 220 4.88 1.58 7.77
N ARG A 221 5.73 1.74 8.80
CA ARG A 221 7.08 2.32 8.70
C ARG A 221 7.95 1.62 7.66
N TRP A 222 7.73 0.31 7.45
CA TRP A 222 8.43 -0.46 6.41
C TRP A 222 8.38 0.23 5.05
N ALA A 223 7.25 0.83 4.69
CA ALA A 223 7.00 1.39 3.36
C ALA A 223 7.27 2.91 3.27
N THR A 224 7.53 3.59 4.39
CA THR A 224 7.53 5.07 4.45
C THR A 224 8.83 5.68 4.94
N THR A 225 9.79 4.92 5.47
CA THR A 225 10.98 5.52 6.11
C THR A 225 12.14 5.79 5.16
N GLY A 226 12.06 5.48 3.86
CA GLY A 226 13.17 5.67 2.91
C GLY A 226 13.20 6.98 2.14
N LYS A 227 14.30 7.19 1.42
CA LYS A 227 14.44 8.23 0.38
C LYS A 227 14.03 7.73 -1.01
N THR A 228 13.57 6.48 -1.12
CA THR A 228 13.13 5.90 -2.40
C THR A 228 11.86 6.58 -2.89
N GLU A 229 11.65 6.63 -4.20
CA GLU A 229 10.41 7.14 -4.79
C GLU A 229 9.16 6.43 -4.23
N PHE A 230 9.26 5.12 -3.97
CA PHE A 230 8.20 4.35 -3.30
C PHE A 230 7.90 4.90 -1.89
N SER A 231 8.93 5.22 -1.11
CA SER A 231 8.76 5.77 0.23
C SER A 231 8.16 7.18 0.20
N LYS A 232 8.65 8.04 -0.69
CA LYS A 232 8.11 9.39 -0.91
C LYS A 232 6.63 9.34 -1.29
N PHE A 233 6.25 8.42 -2.19
CA PHE A 233 4.86 8.19 -2.56
C PHE A 233 3.98 7.79 -1.38
N ASN A 234 4.41 6.80 -0.59
CA ASN A 234 3.64 6.36 0.57
C ASN A 234 3.54 7.46 1.65
N LEU A 235 4.60 8.24 1.89
CA LEU A 235 4.59 9.37 2.81
C LEU A 235 3.58 10.43 2.38
N ARG A 236 3.65 10.86 1.11
CA ARG A 236 2.74 11.83 0.51
C ARG A 236 1.29 11.36 0.60
N ARG A 237 1.02 10.11 0.19
CA ARG A 237 -0.32 9.50 0.29
C ARG A 237 -0.84 9.52 1.73
N ASN A 238 -0.06 8.99 2.67
CA ASN A 238 -0.51 8.83 4.05
C ASN A 238 -0.80 10.18 4.71
N HIS A 239 0.02 11.19 4.44
CA HIS A 239 -0.23 12.53 4.96
C HIS A 239 -1.52 13.13 4.38
N ARG A 240 -1.71 13.06 3.05
CA ARG A 240 -2.94 13.55 2.41
C ARG A 240 -4.20 12.84 2.91
N ILE A 241 -4.11 11.53 3.13
CA ILE A 241 -5.18 10.76 3.80
C ILE A 241 -5.43 11.30 5.21
N SER A 242 -4.39 11.54 6.01
CA SER A 242 -4.56 12.07 7.37
C SER A 242 -5.21 13.45 7.44
N LEU A 243 -5.00 14.29 6.42
CA LEU A 243 -5.65 15.59 6.32
C LEU A 243 -7.12 15.49 5.90
N MET A 244 -7.42 14.58 4.98
CA MET A 244 -8.79 14.42 4.45
C MET A 244 -9.69 13.58 5.35
N LEU A 245 -9.13 12.67 6.14
CA LEU A 245 -9.90 11.76 6.98
C LEU A 245 -10.84 12.49 7.97
N PRO A 246 -10.40 13.54 8.71
CA PRO A 246 -11.30 14.31 9.57
C PRO A 246 -12.47 14.94 8.82
N ILE A 247 -12.23 15.52 7.63
CA ILE A 247 -13.27 16.15 6.80
C ILE A 247 -14.31 15.12 6.37
N ILE A 248 -13.84 13.97 5.87
CA ILE A 248 -14.72 12.89 5.45
C ILE A 248 -15.53 12.38 6.65
N ASN A 249 -14.89 12.21 7.82
CA ASN A 249 -15.58 11.69 8.99
C ASN A 249 -16.61 12.67 9.59
N SER A 250 -16.40 13.98 9.50
CA SER A 250 -17.35 14.99 9.97
C SER A 250 -18.46 15.31 8.97
N SER A 251 -18.31 14.92 7.70
CA SER A 251 -19.29 15.17 6.65
C SER A 251 -20.61 14.43 6.88
N SER A 252 -21.73 15.13 6.70
CA SER A 252 -23.05 14.51 6.55
C SER A 252 -23.11 13.60 5.31
N ARG A 253 -24.12 12.73 5.23
CA ARG A 253 -24.29 11.84 4.08
C ARG A 253 -24.37 12.59 2.74
N HIS A 254 -25.08 13.71 2.69
CA HIS A 254 -25.21 14.52 1.47
C HIS A 254 -23.88 15.17 1.08
N GLN A 255 -23.17 15.77 2.04
CA GLN A 255 -21.84 16.34 1.81
C GLN A 255 -20.86 15.27 1.31
N LYS A 256 -20.85 14.08 1.93
CA LYS A 256 -20.00 12.96 1.47
C LYS A 256 -20.25 12.61 0.01
N VAL A 257 -21.50 12.52 -0.43
CA VAL A 257 -21.84 12.22 -1.83
C VAL A 257 -21.28 13.30 -2.75
N SER A 258 -21.48 14.58 -2.42
CA SER A 258 -20.95 15.69 -3.23
C SER A 258 -19.41 15.65 -3.33
N ILE A 259 -18.71 15.43 -2.21
CA ILE A 259 -17.25 15.32 -2.22
C ILE A 259 -16.82 14.09 -3.04
N GLN A 260 -17.51 12.94 -2.90
CA GLN A 260 -17.22 11.72 -3.67
C GLN A 260 -17.35 11.95 -5.17
N GLU A 261 -18.39 12.65 -5.64
CA GLU A 261 -18.59 12.95 -7.05
C GLU A 261 -17.45 13.80 -7.63
N ILE A 262 -17.00 14.82 -6.88
CA ILE A 262 -15.87 15.67 -7.25
C ILE A 262 -14.60 14.81 -7.37
N PHE A 263 -14.29 14.00 -6.36
CA PHE A 263 -13.09 13.16 -6.38
C PHE A 263 -13.13 12.05 -7.43
N LYS A 264 -14.32 11.50 -7.71
CA LYS A 264 -14.51 10.49 -8.75
C LYS A 264 -14.18 11.06 -10.13
N SER A 265 -14.61 12.30 -10.42
CA SER A 265 -14.31 12.93 -11.72
C SER A 265 -12.80 13.11 -11.93
N VAL A 266 -12.07 13.51 -10.89
CA VAL A 266 -10.60 13.62 -10.94
C VAL A 266 -9.94 12.24 -11.03
N SER A 267 -10.38 11.27 -10.22
CA SER A 267 -9.79 9.93 -10.19
C SER A 267 -9.91 9.21 -11.54
N GLN A 268 -11.03 9.36 -12.23
CA GLN A 268 -11.24 8.68 -13.51
C GLN A 268 -10.30 9.20 -14.62
N SER A 269 -10.01 10.51 -14.64
CA SER A 269 -8.99 11.08 -15.54
C SER A 269 -7.61 10.53 -15.20
N LEU A 270 -7.24 10.57 -13.92
CA LEU A 270 -5.91 10.18 -13.44
C LEU A 270 -5.62 8.68 -13.67
N ILE A 271 -6.57 7.78 -13.39
CA ILE A 271 -6.34 6.34 -13.56
C ILE A 271 -6.08 6.00 -15.03
N ASN A 272 -6.89 6.53 -15.94
CA ASN A 272 -6.74 6.24 -17.36
C ASN A 272 -5.43 6.80 -17.91
N GLU A 273 -5.13 8.07 -17.62
CA GLU A 273 -3.86 8.70 -18.02
C GLU A 273 -2.64 7.97 -17.47
N GLN A 274 -2.70 7.54 -16.21
CA GLN A 274 -1.61 6.83 -15.55
C GLN A 274 -1.38 5.43 -16.14
N LEU A 275 -2.45 4.65 -16.30
CA LEU A 275 -2.38 3.31 -16.88
C LEU A 275 -1.88 3.37 -18.33
N ASP A 276 -2.42 4.26 -19.15
CA ASP A 276 -2.04 4.40 -20.56
C ASP A 276 -0.55 4.80 -20.70
N SER A 277 -0.09 5.75 -19.88
CA SER A 277 1.31 6.18 -19.84
C SER A 277 2.26 5.04 -19.42
N GLU A 278 1.87 4.26 -18.42
CA GLU A 278 2.67 3.14 -17.96
C GLU A 278 2.71 1.98 -18.93
N ILE A 279 1.58 1.59 -19.51
CA ILE A 279 1.51 0.54 -20.54
C ILE A 279 2.43 0.93 -21.70
N SER A 280 2.32 2.16 -22.19
CA SER A 280 3.16 2.67 -23.29
C SER A 280 4.66 2.64 -22.96
N LYS A 281 5.04 3.03 -21.73
CA LYS A 281 6.44 2.97 -21.28
C LYS A 281 6.94 1.54 -21.07
N TYR A 282 6.10 0.65 -20.57
CA TYR A 282 6.49 -0.74 -20.33
C TYR A 282 6.66 -1.51 -21.66
N GLU A 283 5.81 -1.25 -22.65
CA GLU A 283 5.95 -1.78 -24.00
C GLU A 283 7.22 -1.30 -24.70
N SER A 284 7.59 -0.02 -24.51
CA SER A 284 8.85 0.51 -25.08
C SER A 284 10.09 -0.08 -24.41
N LEU A 285 10.04 -0.35 -23.11
CA LEU A 285 11.14 -1.03 -22.38
C LEU A 285 11.29 -2.51 -22.73
N LYS A 286 10.21 -3.20 -23.13
CA LYS A 286 10.28 -4.59 -23.62
C LYS A 286 10.84 -4.73 -25.03
N SER A 287 10.79 -3.65 -25.81
CA SER A 287 11.18 -3.65 -27.22
C SER A 287 12.66 -3.31 -27.45
N ASN A 288 13.39 -2.96 -26.37
CA ASN A 288 14.83 -2.68 -26.36
C ASN A 288 15.58 -3.80 -25.64
#